data_AF-A0A024UMB8-F1
#
_entry.id   AF-A0A024UMB8-F1
#
_cell.length_a   1.000
_cell.length_b   1.000
_cell.length_c   1.000
_cell.angle_alpha   90.00
_cell.angle_beta   90.00
_cell.angle_gamma   90.00
#
_symmetry.space_group_name_H-M   'P 1'
#
loop_
_entity.id
_entity.type
_entity.pdbx_description
1 polymer ?
#
loop_
_entity_poly.entity_id
_entity_poly.type
_entity_poly.pdbx_seq_one_letter_code
_entity_poly.pdbx_strand_id
1 'polypeptide(L)'
;MGEAQQRPEQRHKASAGSDYAAATCVQQDSDDIKIHSILGQVVSAARQRIHVNAIRNVFVCMGVGEAHPFNIPTPPQIAPRLQHNLQYFVVNYIMLFTVVLFCTLVFHPWSLLCVLATGGAWGAFIVQRKHLQHLNKNGFKEEHFVYAMLAATLVVFSFFLLPSLITAIGISGGINIVHAFFRDPTHVIFRSDPTQTDVVAPIDQLV
;
A
#
# COMPACT_ATOMS: atom_id res chain seq x y z
N MET A 1 -66.24 11.43 37.71
CA MET A 1 -64.94 11.68 38.41
C MET A 1 -64.38 10.31 38.75
N GLY A 2 -63.33 9.77 38.17
CA GLY A 2 -62.22 10.31 37.40
C GLY A 2 -60.94 9.72 37.97
N GLU A 3 -60.31 8.78 37.23
CA GLU A 3 -58.92 8.28 37.37
C GLU A 3 -58.55 7.53 38.68
N ALA A 4 -57.58 6.62 38.79
CA ALA A 4 -56.43 6.28 37.96
C ALA A 4 -56.04 4.79 38.17
N GLN A 5 -55.76 4.06 37.10
CA GLN A 5 -55.06 2.76 37.14
C GLN A 5 -53.75 2.92 36.36
N GLN A 6 -52.66 3.23 37.08
CA GLN A 6 -51.34 3.41 36.49
C GLN A 6 -50.62 2.06 36.29
N ARG A 7 -50.27 1.85 35.03
CA ARG A 7 -49.57 0.72 34.39
C ARG A 7 -48.06 0.70 34.74
N PRO A 8 -47.51 -0.38 35.33
CA PRO A 8 -46.08 -0.50 35.54
C PRO A 8 -45.45 -1.47 34.52
N GLU A 9 -45.26 -1.06 33.26
CA GLU A 9 -44.71 -1.99 32.23
C GLU A 9 -43.81 -1.31 31.17
N GLN A 10 -43.41 -0.04 31.34
CA GLN A 10 -42.63 0.67 30.32
C GLN A 10 -41.22 1.12 30.72
N ARG A 11 -40.80 0.95 31.99
CA ARG A 11 -39.50 1.47 32.44
C ARG A 11 -38.30 0.54 32.17
N HIS A 12 -38.53 -0.76 31.95
CA HIS A 12 -37.44 -1.73 31.79
C HIS A 12 -36.94 -1.90 30.35
N LYS A 13 -37.70 -1.51 29.32
CA LYS A 13 -37.29 -1.64 27.91
C LYS A 13 -36.40 -0.50 27.39
N ALA A 14 -36.43 0.68 28.02
CA ALA A 14 -35.67 1.84 27.59
C ALA A 14 -34.17 1.79 27.99
N SER A 15 -33.85 1.15 29.11
CA SER A 15 -32.46 1.05 29.62
C SER A 15 -31.60 0.17 28.73
N ALA A 16 -32.11 -1.01 28.35
CA ALA A 16 -31.35 -1.99 27.59
C ALA A 16 -30.91 -1.44 26.20
N GLY A 17 -31.83 -0.79 25.47
CA GLY A 17 -31.53 -0.22 24.14
C GLY A 17 -30.46 0.88 24.13
N SER A 18 -30.34 1.64 25.22
CA SER A 18 -29.32 2.68 25.38
C SER A 18 -27.93 2.08 25.59
N ASP A 19 -27.83 0.99 26.35
CA ASP A 19 -26.56 0.35 26.68
C ASP A 19 -25.93 -0.37 25.47
N TYR A 20 -26.76 -0.97 24.60
CA TYR A 20 -26.24 -1.59 23.37
C TYR A 20 -25.76 -0.56 22.34
N ALA A 21 -26.45 0.59 22.24
CA ALA A 21 -26.05 1.69 21.35
C ALA A 21 -24.78 2.39 21.85
N ALA A 22 -24.66 2.60 23.16
CA ALA A 22 -23.47 3.14 23.80
C ALA A 22 -22.27 2.19 23.64
N ALA A 23 -22.45 0.87 23.84
CA ALA A 23 -21.39 -0.11 23.64
C ALA A 23 -20.88 -0.15 22.19
N THR A 24 -21.78 -0.08 21.21
CA THR A 24 -21.40 -0.08 19.79
C THR A 24 -20.67 1.22 19.40
N CYS A 25 -21.12 2.37 19.93
CA CYS A 25 -20.48 3.66 19.65
C CYS A 25 -19.09 3.78 20.31
N VAL A 26 -18.92 3.23 21.51
CA VAL A 26 -17.63 3.22 22.24
C VAL A 26 -16.65 2.24 21.59
N GLN A 27 -17.11 1.10 21.09
CA GLN A 27 -16.26 0.14 20.37
C GLN A 27 -15.79 0.72 19.03
N GLN A 28 -16.70 1.36 18.28
CA GLN A 28 -16.40 2.03 17.01
C GLN A 28 -15.39 3.18 17.19
N ASP A 29 -15.58 4.02 18.22
CA ASP A 29 -14.66 5.12 18.55
C ASP A 29 -13.26 4.62 18.94
N SER A 30 -13.18 3.54 19.73
CA SER A 30 -11.91 2.90 20.11
C SER A 30 -11.17 2.30 18.92
N ASP A 31 -11.89 1.68 17.99
CA ASP A 31 -11.31 1.10 16.78
C ASP A 31 -10.85 2.18 15.79
N ASP A 32 -11.63 3.25 15.62
CA ASP A 32 -11.25 4.40 14.78
C ASP A 32 -10.02 5.13 15.35
N ILE A 33 -9.96 5.36 16.67
CA ILE A 33 -8.79 5.96 17.35
C ILE A 33 -7.54 5.09 17.16
N LYS A 34 -7.67 3.76 17.27
CA LYS A 34 -6.54 2.84 17.05
C LYS A 34 -6.06 2.89 15.61
N ILE A 35 -6.97 2.82 14.63
CA ILE A 35 -6.65 2.88 13.19
C ILE A 35 -5.91 4.19 12.88
N HIS A 36 -6.38 5.32 13.40
CA HIS A 36 -5.73 6.62 13.19
C HIS A 36 -4.36 6.74 13.86
N SER A 37 -4.18 6.16 15.06
CA SER A 37 -2.87 6.18 15.73
C SER A 37 -1.86 5.27 15.05
N ILE A 38 -2.29 4.09 14.57
CA ILE A 38 -1.45 3.12 13.85
C ILE A 38 -1.11 3.69 12.47
N LEU A 39 -2.10 4.22 11.75
CA LEU A 39 -1.87 4.88 10.46
C LEU A 39 -0.94 6.08 10.64
N GLY A 40 -1.12 6.88 11.71
CA GLY A 40 -0.25 7.98 12.07
C GLY A 40 1.19 7.55 12.41
N GLN A 41 1.36 6.44 13.13
CA GLN A 41 2.67 5.88 13.46
C GLN A 41 3.36 5.28 12.23
N VAL A 42 2.63 4.54 11.39
CA VAL A 42 3.16 3.95 10.16
C VAL A 42 3.50 5.03 9.15
N VAL A 43 2.63 6.04 8.99
CA VAL A 43 2.87 7.18 8.09
C VAL A 43 4.00 8.07 8.61
N SER A 44 4.11 8.33 9.91
CA SER A 44 5.22 9.13 10.47
C SER A 44 6.55 8.38 10.42
N ALA A 45 6.57 7.08 10.74
CA ALA A 45 7.74 6.24 10.60
C ALA A 45 8.15 6.10 9.12
N ALA A 46 7.20 5.92 8.21
CA ALA A 46 7.44 5.92 6.77
C ALA A 46 7.95 7.28 6.29
N ARG A 47 7.33 8.40 6.67
CA ARG A 47 7.73 9.75 6.26
C ARG A 47 9.14 10.11 6.71
N GLN A 48 9.49 9.74 7.95
CA GLN A 48 10.82 9.98 8.51
C GLN A 48 11.90 9.08 7.88
N ARG A 49 11.56 7.84 7.52
CA ARG A 49 12.48 6.90 6.85
C ARG A 49 12.63 7.18 5.35
N ILE A 50 11.56 7.60 4.68
CA ILE A 50 11.52 7.80 3.23
C ILE A 50 12.20 9.11 2.84
N HIS A 51 12.01 10.22 3.55
CA HIS A 51 12.51 11.52 3.06
C HIS A 51 14.04 11.71 3.18
N VAL A 52 14.71 11.04 4.13
CA VAL A 52 16.16 11.20 4.33
C VAL A 52 16.97 10.08 3.67
N ASN A 53 16.46 8.84 3.67
CA ASN A 53 17.14 7.72 3.02
C ASN A 53 16.84 7.61 1.52
N ALA A 54 15.63 7.95 1.05
CA ALA A 54 15.32 7.83 -0.38
C ALA A 54 16.11 8.84 -1.22
N ILE A 55 16.28 10.08 -0.74
CA ILE A 55 17.04 11.11 -1.49
C ILE A 55 18.51 10.70 -1.59
N ARG A 56 19.13 10.21 -0.51
CA ARG A 56 20.52 9.70 -0.56
C ARG A 56 20.66 8.41 -1.39
N ASN A 57 19.72 7.47 -1.29
CA ASN A 57 19.80 6.19 -2.02
C ASN A 57 19.44 6.29 -3.51
N VAL A 58 18.61 7.25 -3.94
CA VAL A 58 18.30 7.43 -5.38
C VAL A 58 19.54 7.89 -6.14
N PHE A 59 20.34 8.81 -5.59
CA PHE A 59 21.61 9.22 -6.23
C PHE A 59 22.64 8.07 -6.27
N VAL A 60 22.70 7.24 -5.21
CA VAL A 60 23.54 6.02 -5.19
C VAL A 60 23.03 4.94 -6.17
N CYS A 61 21.71 4.81 -6.32
CA CYS A 61 21.09 3.93 -7.31
C CYS A 61 21.54 4.33 -8.72
N MET A 62 21.53 5.64 -9.01
CA MET A 62 21.97 6.20 -10.29
C MET A 62 23.49 6.22 -10.49
N GLY A 63 24.28 5.83 -9.48
CA GLY A 63 25.75 5.77 -9.58
C GLY A 63 26.46 7.13 -9.52
N VAL A 64 25.80 8.17 -8.99
CA VAL A 64 26.37 9.52 -8.90
C VAL A 64 27.52 9.53 -7.88
N GLY A 65 28.75 9.72 -8.36
CA GLY A 65 29.97 9.80 -7.53
C GLY A 65 30.88 8.56 -7.57
N GLU A 66 30.59 7.57 -8.41
CA GLU A 66 31.43 6.38 -8.59
C GLU A 66 32.22 6.44 -9.90
N ALA A 67 33.47 5.93 -9.90
CA ALA A 67 34.33 5.94 -11.08
C ALA A 67 33.85 4.97 -12.18
N HIS A 68 33.28 3.82 -11.80
CA HIS A 68 32.75 2.79 -12.72
C HIS A 68 31.44 2.18 -12.19
N PRO A 69 30.29 2.89 -12.31
CA PRO A 69 29.02 2.45 -11.73
C PRO A 69 28.36 1.26 -12.48
N PHE A 70 28.74 1.05 -13.74
CA PHE A 70 28.18 -0.01 -14.60
C PHE A 70 29.27 -0.93 -15.15
N ASN A 71 29.10 -2.23 -14.96
CA ASN A 71 30.04 -3.26 -15.44
C ASN A 71 29.27 -4.50 -15.90
N ILE A 72 29.77 -5.20 -16.92
CA ILE A 72 29.17 -6.44 -17.43
C ILE A 72 29.62 -7.58 -16.52
N PRO A 73 28.71 -8.23 -15.76
CA PRO A 73 29.07 -9.28 -14.82
C PRO A 73 29.56 -10.55 -15.51
N THR A 74 30.51 -11.26 -14.88
CA THR A 74 30.87 -12.63 -15.27
C THR A 74 29.80 -13.62 -14.79
N PRO A 75 29.55 -14.75 -15.50
CA PRO A 75 28.46 -15.68 -15.20
C PRO A 75 28.30 -16.11 -13.71
N PRO A 76 29.36 -16.44 -12.96
CA PRO A 76 29.21 -16.89 -11.57
C PRO A 76 28.81 -15.76 -10.61
N GLN A 77 28.98 -14.50 -10.99
CA GLN A 77 28.71 -13.33 -10.13
C GLN A 77 27.31 -12.75 -10.36
N ILE A 78 26.57 -13.18 -11.37
CA ILE A 78 25.27 -12.57 -11.75
C ILE A 78 24.22 -12.74 -10.64
N ALA A 79 24.02 -13.97 -10.15
CA ALA A 79 23.00 -14.27 -9.15
C ALA A 79 23.19 -13.52 -7.81
N PRO A 80 24.39 -13.52 -7.18
CA PRO A 80 24.60 -12.79 -5.94
C PRO A 80 24.50 -11.26 -6.12
N ARG A 81 24.94 -10.73 -7.28
CA ARG A 81 24.80 -9.30 -7.60
C ARG A 81 23.35 -8.88 -7.73
N LEU A 82 22.54 -9.67 -8.46
CA LEU A 82 21.13 -9.40 -8.64
C LEU A 82 20.37 -9.42 -7.31
N GLN A 83 20.61 -10.43 -6.47
CA GLN A 83 19.95 -10.54 -5.16
C GLN A 83 20.32 -9.36 -4.24
N HIS A 84 21.59 -8.98 -4.19
CA HIS A 84 22.04 -7.85 -3.38
C HIS A 84 21.48 -6.52 -3.88
N ASN A 85 21.56 -6.25 -5.19
CA ASN A 85 21.00 -5.05 -5.80
C ASN A 85 19.48 -4.96 -5.62
N LEU A 86 18.76 -6.10 -5.66
CA LEU A 86 17.32 -6.15 -5.45
C LEU A 86 16.92 -5.82 -4.02
N GLN A 87 17.64 -6.38 -3.04
CA GLN A 87 17.38 -6.13 -1.62
C GLN A 87 17.78 -4.71 -1.20
N TYR A 88 18.88 -4.19 -1.73
CA TYR A 88 19.39 -2.87 -1.36
C TYR A 88 18.55 -1.73 -1.94
N PHE A 89 18.08 -1.85 -3.19
CA PHE A 89 17.33 -0.79 -3.89
C PHE A 89 15.81 -1.03 -3.97
N VAL A 90 15.26 -1.95 -3.15
CA VAL A 90 13.83 -2.33 -3.19
C VAL A 90 12.89 -1.12 -3.11
N VAL A 91 13.20 -0.12 -2.28
CA VAL A 91 12.38 1.09 -2.12
C VAL A 91 12.35 1.90 -3.42
N ASN A 92 13.48 2.01 -4.13
CA ASN A 92 13.55 2.74 -5.40
C ASN A 92 12.75 2.01 -6.49
N TYR A 93 12.80 0.68 -6.51
CA TYR A 93 12.05 -0.13 -7.46
C TYR A 93 10.55 -0.08 -7.22
N ILE A 94 10.11 -0.04 -5.95
CA ILE A 94 8.70 0.17 -5.60
C ILE A 94 8.25 1.57 -6.05
N MET A 95 9.05 2.61 -5.79
CA MET A 95 8.73 3.98 -6.23
C MET A 95 8.62 4.08 -7.77
N LEU A 96 9.56 3.48 -8.50
CA LEU A 96 9.50 3.41 -9.97
C LEU A 96 8.24 2.68 -10.43
N PHE A 97 7.94 1.53 -9.83
CA PHE A 97 6.72 0.78 -10.12
C PHE A 97 5.47 1.62 -9.87
N THR A 98 5.39 2.36 -8.75
CA THR A 98 4.26 3.23 -8.45
C THR A 98 4.08 4.34 -9.49
N VAL A 99 5.17 4.99 -9.91
CA VAL A 99 5.13 6.03 -10.95
C VAL A 99 4.68 5.44 -12.29
N VAL A 100 5.26 4.31 -12.70
CA VAL A 100 4.90 3.62 -13.95
C VAL A 100 3.44 3.18 -13.91
N LEU A 101 2.99 2.56 -12.82
CA LEU A 101 1.60 2.14 -12.63
C LEU A 101 0.65 3.34 -12.71
N PHE A 102 0.97 4.44 -12.03
CA PHE A 102 0.16 5.66 -12.10
C PHE A 102 0.05 6.18 -13.53
N CYS A 103 1.17 6.28 -14.25
CA CYS A 103 1.17 6.67 -15.66
C CYS A 103 0.32 5.70 -16.51
N THR A 104 0.51 4.38 -16.35
CA THR A 104 -0.27 3.37 -17.08
C THR A 104 -1.77 3.51 -16.82
N LEU A 105 -2.19 3.75 -15.58
CA LEU A 105 -3.60 3.98 -15.25
C LEU A 105 -4.14 5.26 -15.89
N VAL A 106 -3.35 6.35 -15.89
CA VAL A 106 -3.75 7.63 -16.53
C VAL A 106 -3.88 7.49 -18.05
N PHE A 107 -3.00 6.72 -18.70
CA PHE A 107 -3.06 6.48 -20.15
C PHE A 107 -4.17 5.51 -20.57
N HIS A 108 -4.76 4.75 -19.63
CA HIS A 108 -5.89 3.86 -19.88
C HIS A 108 -7.17 4.41 -19.25
N PRO A 109 -7.89 5.32 -19.93
CA PRO A 109 -9.05 6.03 -19.37
C PRO A 109 -10.16 5.08 -18.91
N TRP A 110 -10.30 3.93 -19.59
CA TRP A 110 -11.30 2.92 -19.25
C TRP A 110 -10.98 2.19 -17.93
N SER A 111 -9.71 1.92 -17.66
CA SER A 111 -9.28 1.29 -16.41
C SER A 111 -9.56 2.20 -15.21
N LEU A 112 -9.26 3.49 -15.37
CA LEU A 112 -9.52 4.51 -14.37
C LEU A 112 -11.03 4.68 -14.11
N LEU A 113 -11.84 4.74 -15.18
CA LEU A 113 -13.30 4.77 -15.07
C LEU A 113 -13.84 3.55 -14.31
N CYS A 114 -13.35 2.35 -14.63
CA CYS A 114 -13.74 1.12 -13.96
C CYS A 114 -13.41 1.16 -12.46
N VAL A 115 -12.23 1.64 -12.07
CA VAL A 115 -11.85 1.79 -10.66
C VAL A 115 -12.78 2.75 -9.93
N LEU A 116 -13.06 3.91 -10.53
CA LEU A 116 -13.97 4.89 -9.93
C LEU A 116 -15.41 4.38 -9.85
N ALA A 117 -15.89 3.69 -10.89
CA ALA A 117 -17.22 3.10 -10.92
C ALA A 117 -17.38 2.00 -9.88
N THR A 118 -16.40 1.09 -9.78
CA THR A 118 -16.40 0.03 -8.76
C THR A 118 -16.29 0.62 -7.36
N GLY A 119 -15.36 1.54 -7.11
CA GLY A 119 -15.22 2.21 -5.82
C GLY A 119 -16.47 2.99 -5.42
N GLY A 120 -17.08 3.71 -6.37
CA GLY A 120 -18.35 4.40 -6.19
C GLY A 120 -19.51 3.44 -5.91
N ALA A 121 -19.58 2.30 -6.59
CA ALA A 121 -20.58 1.27 -6.35
C ALA A 121 -20.46 0.66 -4.95
N TRP A 122 -19.23 0.34 -4.50
CA TRP A 122 -18.98 -0.14 -3.14
C TRP A 122 -19.33 0.94 -2.09
N GLY A 123 -18.98 2.20 -2.33
CA GLY A 123 -19.34 3.31 -1.45
C GLY A 123 -20.85 3.50 -1.35
N ALA A 124 -21.54 3.54 -2.48
CA ALA A 124 -23.00 3.62 -2.54
C ALA A 124 -23.66 2.43 -1.85
N PHE A 125 -23.14 1.21 -2.05
CA PHE A 125 -23.62 0.01 -1.38
C PHE A 125 -23.49 0.10 0.14
N ILE A 126 -22.36 0.58 0.66
CA ILE A 126 -22.14 0.75 2.11
C ILE A 126 -23.16 1.75 2.68
N VAL A 127 -23.37 2.88 2.01
CA VAL A 127 -24.32 3.92 2.45
C VAL A 127 -25.77 3.41 2.40
N GLN A 128 -26.14 2.72 1.32
CA GLN A 128 -27.51 2.25 1.09
C GLN A 128 -27.82 0.92 1.78
N ARG A 129 -26.84 0.26 2.40
CA ARG A 129 -26.94 -1.06 3.03
C ARG A 129 -28.16 -1.21 3.93
N LYS A 130 -28.38 -0.24 4.84
CA LYS A 130 -29.50 -0.24 5.80
C LYS A 130 -30.86 -0.12 5.09
N HIS A 131 -30.92 0.65 4.01
CA HIS A 131 -32.13 0.82 3.22
C HIS A 131 -32.45 -0.43 2.37
N LEU A 132 -31.41 -1.03 1.79
CA LEU A 132 -31.51 -2.29 1.05
C LEU A 132 -31.97 -3.44 1.95
N GLN A 133 -31.49 -3.52 3.20
CA GLN A 133 -31.97 -4.50 4.18
C GLN A 133 -33.48 -4.36 4.47
N HIS A 134 -34.00 -3.12 4.55
CA HIS A 134 -35.41 -2.86 4.84
C HIS A 134 -36.34 -3.06 3.62
N LEU A 135 -35.83 -2.81 2.41
CA LEU A 135 -36.54 -3.08 1.16
C LEU A 135 -36.65 -4.58 0.85
N ASN A 136 -35.82 -5.40 1.48
CA ASN A 136 -35.72 -6.83 1.20
C ASN A 136 -36.78 -7.67 1.92
N LYS A 137 -38.05 -7.29 1.75
CA LYS A 137 -39.22 -8.05 2.24
C LYS A 137 -39.47 -9.34 1.45
N ASN A 138 -38.74 -9.56 0.35
CA ASN A 138 -38.90 -10.70 -0.57
C ASN A 138 -37.91 -11.85 -0.35
N GLY A 139 -37.08 -11.83 0.70
CA GLY A 139 -36.28 -12.99 1.11
C GLY A 139 -34.96 -13.20 0.37
N PHE A 140 -34.46 -12.21 -0.39
CA PHE A 140 -33.07 -12.29 -0.87
C PHE A 140 -32.13 -12.08 0.32
N LYS A 141 -31.14 -12.94 0.50
CA LYS A 141 -30.15 -12.71 1.55
C LYS A 141 -29.13 -11.67 1.08
N GLU A 142 -28.73 -10.78 1.99
CA GLU A 142 -27.69 -9.76 1.74
C GLU A 142 -26.40 -10.36 1.19
N GLU A 143 -26.07 -11.59 1.60
CA GLU A 143 -24.92 -12.35 1.12
C GLU A 143 -24.88 -12.46 -0.41
N HIS A 144 -26.02 -12.70 -1.08
CA HIS A 144 -26.07 -12.84 -2.53
C HIS A 144 -25.72 -11.54 -3.25
N PHE A 145 -26.09 -10.38 -2.69
CA PHE A 145 -25.72 -9.07 -3.26
C PHE A 145 -24.21 -8.82 -3.11
N VAL A 146 -23.65 -9.11 -1.94
CA VAL A 146 -22.20 -8.97 -1.72
C VAL A 146 -21.43 -9.90 -2.65
N TYR A 147 -21.85 -11.16 -2.80
CA TYR A 147 -21.23 -12.11 -3.73
C TYR A 147 -21.35 -11.66 -5.19
N ALA A 148 -22.51 -11.14 -5.61
CA ALA A 148 -22.70 -10.63 -6.97
C ALA A 148 -21.80 -9.41 -7.24
N MET A 149 -21.70 -8.49 -6.28
CA MET A 149 -20.88 -7.28 -6.42
C MET A 149 -19.38 -7.59 -6.37
N LEU A 150 -18.99 -8.59 -5.57
CA LEU A 150 -17.63 -9.14 -5.56
C LEU A 150 -17.31 -9.80 -6.90
N ALA A 151 -18.19 -10.66 -7.42
CA ALA A 151 -18.01 -11.30 -8.72
C ALA A 151 -17.90 -10.27 -9.85
N ALA A 152 -18.75 -9.24 -9.85
CA ALA A 152 -18.67 -8.14 -10.80
C ALA A 152 -17.33 -7.38 -10.67
N THR A 153 -16.85 -7.15 -9.45
CA THR A 153 -15.54 -6.53 -9.19
C THR A 153 -14.40 -7.41 -9.75
N LEU A 154 -14.45 -8.73 -9.58
CA LEU A 154 -13.46 -9.65 -10.11
C LEU A 154 -13.44 -9.68 -11.65
N VAL A 155 -14.62 -9.62 -12.29
CA VAL A 155 -14.73 -9.52 -13.74
C VAL A 155 -14.13 -8.20 -14.22
N VAL A 156 -14.53 -7.07 -13.63
CA VAL A 156 -13.98 -5.75 -13.99
C VAL A 156 -12.47 -5.72 -13.80
N PHE A 157 -11.99 -6.26 -12.67
CA PHE A 157 -10.56 -6.36 -12.39
C PHE A 157 -9.84 -7.20 -13.45
N SER A 158 -10.36 -8.38 -13.78
CA SER A 158 -9.71 -9.30 -14.73
C SER A 158 -9.60 -8.74 -16.14
N PHE A 159 -10.62 -8.00 -16.61
CA PHE A 159 -10.63 -7.49 -17.99
C PHE A 159 -10.04 -6.09 -18.14
N PHE A 160 -10.18 -5.21 -17.14
CA PHE A 160 -9.80 -3.80 -17.28
C PHE A 160 -8.61 -3.37 -16.42
N LEU A 161 -8.35 -4.03 -15.30
CA LEU A 161 -7.23 -3.67 -14.40
C LEU A 161 -6.03 -4.59 -14.58
N LEU A 162 -6.26 -5.88 -14.80
CA LEU A 162 -5.20 -6.87 -14.94
C LEU A 162 -4.25 -6.58 -16.12
N PRO A 163 -4.71 -6.20 -17.32
CA PRO A 163 -3.80 -5.86 -18.42
C PRO A 163 -2.90 -4.66 -18.07
N SER A 164 -3.48 -3.60 -17.49
CA SER A 164 -2.73 -2.42 -17.05
C SER A 164 -1.71 -2.75 -15.97
N LEU A 165 -2.06 -3.64 -15.02
CA LEU A 165 -1.14 -4.11 -13.99
C LEU A 165 0.02 -4.92 -14.60
N ILE A 166 -0.28 -5.85 -15.52
CA ILE A 166 0.76 -6.64 -16.22
C ILE A 166 1.70 -5.72 -16.99
N THR A 167 1.18 -4.71 -17.69
CA THR A 167 2.00 -3.73 -18.41
C THR A 167 2.90 -2.94 -17.45
N ALA A 168 2.35 -2.45 -16.33
CA ALA A 168 3.13 -1.71 -15.35
C ALA A 168 4.24 -2.56 -14.71
N ILE A 169 3.93 -3.82 -14.34
CA ILE A 169 4.90 -4.78 -13.82
C ILE A 169 5.96 -5.10 -14.87
N GLY A 170 5.57 -5.33 -16.13
CA GLY A 170 6.49 -5.67 -17.21
C GLY A 170 7.49 -4.54 -17.50
N ILE A 171 7.01 -3.30 -17.62
CA ILE A 171 7.85 -2.13 -17.90
C ILE A 171 8.80 -1.86 -16.72
N SER A 172 8.25 -1.71 -15.51
CA SER A 172 9.06 -1.41 -14.33
C SER A 172 10.01 -2.56 -13.98
N GLY A 173 9.55 -3.81 -14.06
CA GLY A 173 10.35 -5.00 -13.84
C GLY A 173 11.49 -5.13 -14.84
N GLY A 174 11.23 -4.87 -16.13
CA GLY A 174 12.26 -4.85 -17.16
C GLY A 174 13.34 -3.80 -16.87
N ILE A 175 12.94 -2.58 -16.54
CA ILE A 175 13.88 -1.50 -16.16
C ILE A 175 14.69 -1.90 -14.92
N ASN A 176 14.03 -2.47 -13.89
CA ASN A 176 14.68 -2.89 -12.65
C ASN A 176 15.69 -4.02 -12.88
N ILE A 177 15.37 -5.01 -13.73
CA ILE A 177 16.27 -6.12 -14.06
C ILE A 177 17.49 -5.61 -14.82
N VAL A 178 17.28 -4.78 -15.84
CA VAL A 178 18.36 -4.16 -16.61
C VAL A 178 19.26 -3.35 -15.67
N HIS A 179 18.66 -2.48 -14.86
CA HIS A 179 19.39 -1.68 -13.90
C HIS A 179 20.19 -2.54 -12.91
N ALA A 180 19.57 -3.55 -12.29
CA ALA A 180 20.21 -4.43 -11.33
C ALA A 180 21.30 -5.33 -11.95
N PHE A 181 21.19 -5.65 -13.24
CA PHE A 181 22.18 -6.44 -13.97
C PHE A 181 23.44 -5.63 -14.29
N PHE A 182 23.27 -4.38 -14.74
CA PHE A 182 24.40 -3.51 -15.08
C PHE A 182 25.03 -2.83 -13.85
N ARG A 183 24.29 -2.67 -12.75
CA ARG A 183 24.79 -1.99 -11.54
C ARG A 183 25.83 -2.83 -10.81
N ASP A 184 27.03 -2.26 -10.65
CA ASP A 184 28.10 -2.87 -9.87
C ASP A 184 27.90 -2.63 -8.34
N PRO A 185 27.71 -3.68 -7.50
CA PRO A 185 27.56 -3.50 -6.05
C PRO A 185 28.88 -3.37 -5.29
N THR A 186 30.04 -3.48 -5.93
CA THR A 186 31.35 -3.57 -5.24
C THR A 186 31.63 -2.35 -4.36
N HIS A 187 31.17 -1.16 -4.77
CA HIS A 187 31.30 0.07 -3.98
C HIS A 187 30.30 0.17 -2.82
N VAL A 188 29.14 -0.48 -2.92
CA VAL A 188 28.11 -0.50 -1.87
C VAL A 188 28.54 -1.43 -0.73
N ILE A 189 29.13 -2.58 -1.07
CA ILE A 189 29.64 -3.57 -0.12
C ILE A 189 30.73 -2.98 0.77
N PHE A 190 31.68 -2.23 0.18
CA PHE A 190 32.77 -1.55 0.89
C PHE A 190 32.27 -0.54 1.93
N ARG A 191 31.16 0.16 1.64
CA ARG A 191 30.57 1.14 2.58
C ARG A 191 29.71 0.51 3.67
N SER A 192 29.21 -0.71 3.47
CA SER A 192 28.42 -1.43 4.47
C SER A 192 29.25 -2.26 5.46
N ASP A 193 30.56 -2.40 5.24
CA ASP A 193 31.48 -3.06 6.16
C ASP A 193 31.91 -2.08 7.28
N PRO A 194 31.46 -2.24 8.53
CA PRO A 194 31.87 -1.37 9.64
C PRO A 194 33.33 -1.57 10.05
N THR A 195 34.04 -2.54 9.47
CA THR A 195 35.45 -2.80 9.76
C THR A 195 36.41 -1.85 9.01
N GLN A 196 35.87 -0.92 8.22
CA GLN A 196 36.65 0.11 7.55
C GLN A 196 36.18 1.52 7.90
N THR A 197 36.15 1.82 9.20
CA THR A 197 36.49 3.16 9.64
C THR A 197 37.96 3.43 9.27
N ASP A 198 38.16 4.40 8.38
CA ASP A 198 39.37 5.23 8.31
C ASP A 198 40.69 4.52 7.99
N VAL A 199 40.89 4.08 6.75
CA VAL A 199 42.24 4.16 6.16
C VAL A 199 42.40 5.57 5.61
N VAL A 200 42.65 6.51 6.52
CA VAL A 200 43.29 7.79 6.20
C VAL A 200 44.58 7.46 5.48
N ALA A 201 44.71 7.91 4.23
CA ALA A 201 45.97 7.87 3.51
C ALA A 201 47.05 8.55 4.36
N PRO A 202 48.20 7.92 4.65
CA PRO A 202 49.28 8.62 5.31
C PRO A 202 49.82 9.68 4.35
N ILE A 203 49.61 10.95 4.72
CA ILE A 203 50.25 12.12 4.10
C ILE A 203 51.72 12.13 4.56
N ASP A 204 52.51 11.14 4.14
CA ASP A 204 53.94 11.04 4.46
C ASP A 204 54.75 10.44 3.29
N GLN A 205 54.44 10.83 2.05
CA GLN A 205 55.28 10.56 0.88
C GLN A 205 55.41 11.80 -0.02
N LEU A 206 55.68 12.95 0.60
CA LEU A 206 56.24 14.13 -0.07
C LEU A 206 57.48 14.57 0.72
N VAL A 207 58.59 13.90 0.43
CA VAL A 207 59.95 14.44 0.54
C VAL A 207 60.68 14.08 -0.74
#